data_AF-A0A929TFR0-F1
#
_entry.id   AF-A0A929TFR0-F1
#
_cell.length_a   1.000
_cell.length_b   1.000
_cell.length_c   1.000
_cell.angle_alpha   90.00
_cell.angle_beta   90.00
_cell.angle_gamma   90.00
#
_symmetry.space_group_name_H-M   'P 1'
#
loop_
_entity.id
_entity.type
_entity.pdbx_description
1 polymer ?
#
loop_
_entity_poly.entity_id
_entity_poly.type
_entity_poly.pdbx_seq_one_letter_code
_entity_poly.pdbx_strand_id
1 'polypeptide(L)'
;MLTFQVEAGEEASDQGKFNEKAFEALQEHHLSCLREMQDLSLEYPESADWLEVDTCAGEDILAQIKEKAKEIRECADVFVLIGVGGSNNAARAVIEGIAPKRRGEDPEVIYAGNTLHPGQVRSVLEKIKGRRVYIECIAKNFETLEPGATFRVLRQEMVRRYGAQAHRHILACGTEGSLFADLCRQEGYDFFSFPKGVGGRYTALTTVGLLPMAVAGIDIDALVCGARRMQQHLFAENGKENAAYRYACFRNLCYKE
;
A
#
# COMPACT_ATOMS: atom_id res chain seq x y z
N MET A 1 11.82 31.03 6.15
CA MET A 1 12.98 30.69 7.00
C MET A 1 12.51 30.81 8.44
N LEU A 2 12.16 29.70 9.08
CA LEU A 2 11.71 29.68 10.48
C LEU A 2 12.86 29.12 11.32
N THR A 3 13.54 30.01 12.03
CA THR A 3 14.61 29.69 12.97
C THR A 3 13.98 29.47 14.35
N PHE A 4 14.09 28.26 14.89
CA PHE A 4 13.75 28.00 16.29
C PHE A 4 14.95 28.35 17.17
N GLN A 5 14.79 29.33 18.07
CA GLN A 5 15.70 29.54 19.19
C GLN A 5 15.14 28.80 20.40
N VAL A 6 15.96 27.94 21.01
CA VAL A 6 15.69 27.29 22.30
C VAL A 6 16.54 28.03 23.34
N GLU A 7 15.88 28.67 24.31
CA GLU A 7 16.54 29.27 25.47
C GLU A 7 17.05 28.16 26.41
N ALA A 8 18.29 28.29 26.86
CA ALA A 8 18.93 27.35 27.78
C ALA A 8 18.56 27.69 29.23
N GLY A 9 17.83 26.78 29.89
CA GLY A 9 17.56 26.80 31.32
C GLY A 9 18.03 25.48 31.97
N GLU A 10 18.89 25.65 32.99
CA GLU A 10 19.35 24.78 34.09
C GLU A 10 19.15 23.25 34.07
N GLU A 11 20.29 22.57 34.28
CA GLU A 11 20.51 21.18 34.77
C GLU A 11 19.49 20.10 34.38
N ALA A 12 19.61 19.62 33.13
CA ALA A 12 19.09 18.31 32.76
C ALA A 12 19.90 17.22 33.48
N SER A 13 19.23 16.41 34.30
CA SER A 13 19.76 15.14 34.78
C SER A 13 20.26 14.31 33.58
N ASP A 14 21.32 13.52 33.78
CA ASP A 14 21.94 12.69 32.71
C ASP A 14 21.02 11.56 32.18
N GLN A 15 19.75 11.52 32.63
CA GLN A 15 18.72 10.64 32.11
C GLN A 15 18.10 11.28 30.85
N GLY A 16 18.55 10.84 29.68
CA GLY A 16 17.97 11.21 28.39
C GLY A 16 18.91 11.88 27.39
N LYS A 17 20.23 11.93 27.66
CA LYS A 17 21.20 12.32 26.61
C LYS A 17 21.41 11.16 25.65
N PHE A 18 21.24 11.44 24.36
CA PHE A 18 21.53 10.48 23.28
C PHE A 18 22.95 9.95 23.40
N ASN A 19 23.10 8.64 23.55
CA ASN A 19 24.40 7.99 23.64
C ASN A 19 24.98 7.76 22.24
N GLU A 20 25.60 8.79 21.68
CA GLU A 20 26.20 8.77 20.34
C GLU A 20 27.24 7.65 20.18
N LYS A 21 28.06 7.39 21.21
CA LYS A 21 29.04 6.30 21.18
C LYS A 21 28.38 4.92 21.10
N ALA A 22 27.30 4.71 21.86
CA ALA A 22 26.56 3.45 21.79
C ALA A 22 25.85 3.28 20.43
N PHE A 23 25.38 4.38 19.84
CA PHE A 23 24.80 4.37 18.50
C PHE A 23 25.83 3.98 17.43
N GLU A 24 27.01 4.63 17.43
CA GLU A 24 28.10 4.29 16.50
C GLU A 24 28.55 2.84 16.66
N ALA A 25 28.75 2.37 17.90
CA ALA A 25 29.13 0.99 18.17
C ALA A 25 28.08 -0.02 17.67
N LEU A 26 26.78 0.31 17.80
CA LEU A 26 25.70 -0.53 17.29
C LEU A 26 25.68 -0.57 15.76
N GLN A 27 25.96 0.55 15.09
CA GLN A 27 26.10 0.60 13.63
C GLN A 27 27.30 -0.21 13.13
N GLU A 28 28.44 -0.15 13.83
CA GLU A 28 29.60 -0.97 13.45
C GLU A 28 29.30 -2.46 13.64
N HIS A 29 28.68 -2.83 14.77
CA HIS A 29 28.34 -4.20 15.10
C HIS A 29 27.38 -4.85 14.10
N HIS A 30 26.41 -4.09 13.57
CA HIS A 30 25.38 -4.61 12.66
C HIS A 30 25.63 -4.29 11.19
N LEU A 31 26.84 -3.89 10.82
CA LEU A 31 27.15 -3.50 9.44
C LEU A 31 26.98 -4.67 8.45
N SER A 32 27.19 -5.91 8.90
CA SER A 32 26.97 -7.11 8.08
C SER A 32 25.52 -7.23 7.63
N CYS A 33 24.55 -6.91 8.50
CA CYS A 33 23.12 -6.96 8.16
C CYS A 33 22.79 -5.97 7.02
N LEU A 34 23.41 -4.79 7.01
CA LEU A 34 23.22 -3.85 5.90
C LEU A 34 23.77 -4.45 4.59
N ARG A 35 24.96 -5.05 4.63
CA ARG A 35 25.57 -5.68 3.45
C ARG A 35 24.74 -6.83 2.92
N GLU A 36 24.25 -7.70 3.79
CA GLU A 36 23.35 -8.80 3.42
C GLU A 36 22.09 -8.28 2.69
N MET A 37 21.51 -7.18 3.14
CA MET A 37 20.36 -6.55 2.48
C MET A 37 20.73 -5.93 1.12
N GLN A 38 21.90 -5.28 1.01
CA GLN A 38 22.38 -4.66 -0.23
C GLN A 38 22.76 -5.70 -1.29
N ASP A 39 23.35 -6.82 -0.85
CA ASP A 39 23.75 -7.95 -1.69
C ASP A 39 22.57 -8.92 -1.94
N LEU A 40 21.38 -8.63 -1.42
CA LEU A 40 20.19 -9.51 -1.46
C LEU A 40 20.48 -10.94 -0.98
N SER A 41 21.42 -11.10 -0.06
CA SER A 41 21.78 -12.36 0.59
C SER A 41 20.86 -12.60 1.80
N LEU A 42 19.60 -12.92 1.51
CA LEU A 42 18.51 -12.90 2.49
C LEU A 42 18.18 -14.29 3.03
N GLU A 43 17.74 -14.35 4.28
CA GLU A 43 17.23 -15.58 4.92
C GLU A 43 15.91 -16.06 4.28
N TYR A 44 15.08 -15.12 3.81
CA TYR A 44 13.75 -15.38 3.22
C TYR A 44 13.62 -14.71 1.84
N PRO A 45 14.39 -15.14 0.83
CA PRO A 45 14.41 -14.51 -0.49
C PRO A 45 13.04 -14.57 -1.18
N GLU A 46 12.21 -15.57 -0.89
CA GLU A 46 10.86 -15.72 -1.42
C GLU A 46 9.85 -14.69 -0.89
N SER A 47 10.23 -13.84 0.07
CA SER A 47 9.40 -12.77 0.64
C SER A 47 10.06 -11.39 0.54
N ALA A 48 11.00 -11.23 -0.41
CA ALA A 48 11.88 -10.08 -0.50
C ALA A 48 11.66 -9.19 -1.74
N ASP A 49 10.74 -9.53 -2.64
CA ASP A 49 10.51 -8.79 -3.90
C ASP A 49 10.22 -7.30 -3.68
N TRP A 50 9.74 -6.91 -2.49
CA TRP A 50 9.48 -5.52 -2.09
C TRP A 50 10.73 -4.65 -1.99
N LEU A 51 11.93 -5.25 -1.92
CA LEU A 51 13.20 -4.54 -1.96
C LEU A 51 13.52 -4.01 -3.36
N GLU A 52 12.91 -4.58 -4.39
CA GLU A 52 13.12 -4.21 -5.78
C GLU A 52 11.86 -3.57 -6.38
N VAL A 53 11.93 -2.25 -6.57
CA VAL A 53 10.82 -1.45 -7.08
C VAL A 53 10.39 -1.90 -8.46
N ASP A 54 11.30 -2.28 -9.35
CA ASP A 54 10.96 -2.69 -10.71
C ASP A 54 10.29 -4.07 -10.78
N THR A 55 10.57 -4.95 -9.83
CA THR A 55 9.86 -6.22 -9.66
C THR A 55 8.40 -5.98 -9.27
N CYS A 56 8.14 -4.96 -8.44
CA CYS A 56 6.81 -4.62 -7.94
C CYS A 56 6.01 -3.66 -8.85
N ALA A 57 6.71 -2.77 -9.56
CA ALA A 57 6.17 -1.62 -10.29
C ALA A 57 6.95 -1.32 -11.58
N GLY A 58 7.29 -2.38 -12.34
CA GLY A 58 7.86 -2.26 -13.67
C GLY A 58 6.95 -1.54 -14.67
N GLU A 59 7.49 -1.19 -15.83
CA GLU A 59 6.79 -0.38 -16.84
C GLU A 59 5.48 -0.99 -17.31
N ASP A 60 5.45 -2.32 -17.56
CA ASP A 60 4.24 -3.03 -17.99
C ASP A 60 3.14 -3.01 -16.91
N ILE A 61 3.52 -3.20 -15.65
CA ILE A 61 2.60 -3.15 -14.50
C ILE A 61 2.02 -1.74 -14.40
N LEU A 62 2.87 -0.71 -14.48
CA LEU A 62 2.43 0.69 -14.44
C LEU A 62 1.52 1.03 -15.60
N ALA A 63 1.81 0.55 -16.82
CA ALA A 63 0.96 0.76 -17.98
C ALA A 63 -0.44 0.18 -17.77
N GLN A 64 -0.53 -1.09 -17.33
CA GLN A 64 -1.80 -1.76 -17.03
C GLN A 64 -2.60 -1.02 -15.95
N ILE A 65 -1.93 -0.60 -14.86
CA ILE A 65 -2.57 0.16 -13.78
C ILE A 65 -3.11 1.49 -14.28
N LYS A 66 -2.31 2.24 -15.05
CA LYS A 66 -2.71 3.55 -15.57
C LYS A 66 -3.88 3.45 -16.54
N GLU A 67 -3.89 2.43 -17.40
CA GLU A 67 -5.01 2.18 -18.31
C GLU A 67 -6.30 1.92 -17.54
N LYS A 68 -6.27 0.98 -16.59
CA LYS A 68 -7.46 0.67 -15.78
C LYS A 68 -7.90 1.84 -14.90
N ALA A 69 -6.96 2.54 -14.27
CA ALA A 69 -7.27 3.71 -13.45
C ALA A 69 -7.91 4.83 -14.27
N LYS A 70 -7.45 5.06 -15.50
CA LYS A 70 -8.05 6.03 -16.42
C LYS A 70 -9.49 5.67 -16.75
N GLU A 71 -9.76 4.41 -17.11
CA GLU A 71 -11.12 3.92 -17.36
C GLU A 71 -12.05 4.18 -16.16
N ILE A 72 -11.59 3.84 -14.96
CA ILE A 72 -12.37 4.02 -13.72
C ILE A 72 -12.63 5.50 -13.46
N ARG A 73 -11.63 6.37 -13.66
CA ARG A 73 -11.77 7.83 -13.43
C ARG A 73 -12.78 8.46 -14.38
N GLU A 74 -12.88 7.98 -15.61
CA GLU A 74 -13.87 8.46 -16.59
C GLU A 74 -15.29 7.95 -16.29
N CYS A 75 -15.39 6.73 -15.73
CA CYS A 75 -16.64 6.00 -15.59
C CYS A 75 -17.25 6.00 -14.18
N ALA A 76 -16.52 6.41 -13.13
CA ALA A 76 -16.93 6.27 -11.74
C ALA A 76 -17.04 7.61 -11.00
N ASP A 77 -18.01 7.71 -10.10
CA ASP A 77 -18.06 8.76 -9.08
C ASP A 77 -17.52 8.25 -7.74
N VAL A 78 -17.51 6.93 -7.54
CA VAL A 78 -17.00 6.23 -6.34
C VAL A 78 -16.20 5.00 -6.73
N PHE A 79 -15.08 4.81 -6.05
CA PHE A 79 -14.32 3.57 -6.04
C PHE A 79 -14.31 2.96 -4.63
N VAL A 80 -14.91 1.78 -4.46
CA VAL A 80 -14.92 1.10 -3.16
C VAL A 80 -13.76 0.11 -3.08
N LEU A 81 -12.77 0.42 -2.26
CA LEU A 81 -11.64 -0.45 -1.96
C LEU A 81 -12.00 -1.40 -0.81
N ILE A 82 -12.12 -2.69 -1.11
CA ILE A 82 -12.47 -3.76 -0.17
C ILE A 82 -11.21 -4.52 0.20
N GLY A 83 -10.82 -4.46 1.46
CA GLY A 83 -9.61 -5.12 1.96
C GLY A 83 -9.36 -4.82 3.43
N VAL A 84 -8.44 -5.56 4.04
CA VAL A 84 -7.99 -5.35 5.43
C VAL A 84 -6.47 -5.40 5.53
N GLY A 85 -5.90 -4.70 6.51
CA GLY A 85 -4.45 -4.62 6.68
C GLY A 85 -3.78 -3.95 5.47
N GLY A 86 -2.74 -4.57 4.93
CA GLY A 86 -1.99 -4.04 3.79
C GLY A 86 -2.82 -3.86 2.51
N SER A 87 -3.82 -4.73 2.29
CA SER A 87 -4.76 -4.64 1.17
C SER A 87 -5.70 -3.43 1.21
N ASN A 88 -5.60 -2.58 2.23
CA ASN A 88 -6.41 -1.37 2.40
C ASN A 88 -5.54 -0.18 2.84
N ASN A 89 -4.78 -0.37 3.93
CA ASN A 89 -3.99 0.69 4.54
C ASN A 89 -2.83 1.16 3.66
N ALA A 90 -2.30 0.31 2.77
CA ALA A 90 -1.19 0.68 1.90
C ALA A 90 -1.58 1.84 0.96
N ALA A 91 -2.70 1.70 0.25
CA ALA A 91 -3.25 2.78 -0.56
C ALA A 91 -3.80 3.92 0.29
N ARG A 92 -4.57 3.60 1.33
CA ARG A 92 -5.24 4.60 2.18
C ARG A 92 -4.28 5.59 2.81
N ALA A 93 -3.13 5.14 3.32
CA ALA A 93 -2.15 6.02 3.95
C ALA A 93 -1.63 7.09 2.98
N VAL A 94 -1.37 6.70 1.73
CA VAL A 94 -0.88 7.62 0.69
C VAL A 94 -2.00 8.53 0.20
N ILE A 95 -3.21 8.00 -0.03
CA ILE A 95 -4.36 8.78 -0.47
C ILE A 95 -4.73 9.84 0.57
N GLU A 96 -4.87 9.46 1.84
CA GLU A 96 -5.26 10.41 2.89
C GLU A 96 -4.12 11.35 3.28
N GLY A 97 -2.86 10.91 3.17
CA GLY A 97 -1.69 11.68 3.60
C GLY A 97 -1.12 12.63 2.53
N ILE A 98 -1.25 12.28 1.25
CA ILE A 98 -0.56 12.98 0.14
C ILE A 98 -1.53 13.50 -0.91
N ALA A 99 -2.71 12.88 -1.09
CA ALA A 99 -3.54 13.22 -2.25
C ALA A 99 -3.82 14.73 -2.29
N PRO A 100 -3.65 15.37 -3.46
CA PRO A 100 -4.10 16.74 -3.62
C PRO A 100 -5.57 16.82 -3.22
N LYS A 101 -6.00 17.92 -2.59
CA LYS A 101 -7.43 18.18 -2.39
C LYS A 101 -8.15 17.84 -3.70
N ARG A 102 -9.10 16.89 -3.64
CA ARG A 102 -9.76 16.30 -4.84
C ARG A 102 -9.94 17.36 -5.91
N ARG A 103 -9.40 17.13 -7.11
CA ARG A 103 -9.54 18.05 -8.24
C ARG A 103 -10.95 18.04 -8.86
N GLY A 104 -11.95 17.56 -8.12
CA GLY A 104 -13.36 17.50 -8.51
C GLY A 104 -13.71 16.37 -9.48
N GLU A 105 -12.75 15.90 -10.28
CA GLU A 105 -12.99 14.90 -11.35
C GLU A 105 -12.68 13.46 -10.94
N ASP A 106 -11.84 13.24 -9.93
CA ASP A 106 -11.44 11.89 -9.52
C ASP A 106 -12.50 11.19 -8.65
N PRO A 107 -12.70 9.86 -8.80
CA PRO A 107 -13.62 9.10 -7.98
C PRO A 107 -13.34 9.24 -6.50
N GLU A 108 -14.42 9.26 -5.72
CA GLU A 108 -14.31 9.11 -4.28
C GLU A 108 -13.86 7.71 -3.89
N VAL A 109 -12.71 7.59 -3.24
CA VAL A 109 -12.29 6.32 -2.64
C VAL A 109 -13.01 6.09 -1.31
N ILE A 110 -13.76 4.98 -1.21
CA ILE A 110 -14.41 4.52 0.03
C ILE A 110 -13.76 3.21 0.47
N TYR A 111 -13.35 3.13 1.72
CA TYR A 111 -12.74 1.94 2.30
C TYR A 111 -13.78 1.03 2.96
N ALA A 112 -13.75 -0.25 2.63
CA ALA A 112 -14.65 -1.27 3.17
C ALA A 112 -13.91 -2.59 3.42
N GLY A 113 -14.56 -3.56 4.08
CA GLY A 113 -14.00 -4.90 4.27
C GLY A 113 -12.87 -5.00 5.28
N ASN A 114 -12.72 -3.98 6.15
CA ASN A 114 -11.73 -3.93 7.23
C ASN A 114 -12.35 -4.13 8.63
N THR A 115 -13.65 -4.45 8.70
CA THR A 115 -14.38 -4.80 9.92
C THR A 115 -15.61 -5.64 9.56
N LEU A 116 -16.16 -6.38 10.52
CA LEU A 116 -17.43 -7.10 10.40
C LEU A 116 -18.64 -6.29 10.85
N HIS A 117 -18.45 -5.01 11.21
CA HIS A 117 -19.54 -4.18 11.70
C HIS A 117 -20.57 -3.91 10.57
N PRO A 118 -21.82 -4.40 10.68
CA PRO A 118 -22.80 -4.31 9.59
C PRO A 118 -23.20 -2.86 9.28
N GLY A 119 -23.09 -1.96 10.27
CA GLY A 119 -23.31 -0.53 10.05
C GLY A 119 -22.30 0.11 9.10
N GLN A 120 -21.08 -0.44 8.97
CA GLN A 120 -20.11 0.05 7.99
C GLN A 120 -20.58 -0.30 6.57
N VAL A 121 -20.93 -1.57 6.31
CA VAL A 121 -21.44 -2.02 5.01
C VAL A 121 -22.70 -1.23 4.64
N ARG A 122 -23.61 -1.02 5.58
CA ARG A 122 -24.78 -0.15 5.37
C ARG A 122 -24.37 1.28 5.00
N SER A 123 -23.41 1.87 5.70
CA SER A 123 -22.92 3.21 5.38
C SER A 123 -22.32 3.29 3.98
N VAL A 124 -21.56 2.27 3.55
CA VAL A 124 -21.02 2.19 2.19
C VAL A 124 -22.17 2.14 1.18
N LEU A 125 -23.14 1.23 1.37
CA LEU A 125 -24.32 1.09 0.51
C LEU A 125 -25.09 2.42 0.37
N GLU A 126 -25.29 3.17 1.45
CA GLU A 126 -25.91 4.49 1.41
C GLU A 126 -25.07 5.50 0.61
N LYS A 127 -23.76 5.57 0.85
CA LYS A 127 -22.85 6.51 0.17
C LYS A 127 -22.76 6.29 -1.34
N ILE A 128 -22.97 5.06 -1.80
CA ILE A 128 -22.92 4.73 -3.22
C ILE A 128 -24.27 4.90 -3.94
N LYS A 129 -25.40 5.17 -3.25
CA LYS A 129 -26.71 5.34 -3.92
C LYS A 129 -26.69 6.47 -4.94
N GLY A 130 -27.26 6.20 -6.12
CA GLY A 130 -27.37 7.18 -7.20
C GLY A 130 -26.06 7.57 -7.89
N ARG A 131 -24.96 6.88 -7.58
CA ARG A 131 -23.62 7.16 -8.11
C ARG A 131 -23.13 6.02 -9.00
N ARG A 132 -22.24 6.33 -9.94
CA ARG A 132 -21.48 5.37 -10.74
C ARG A 132 -20.37 4.79 -9.86
N VAL A 133 -20.30 3.47 -9.74
CA VAL A 133 -19.45 2.78 -8.75
C VAL A 133 -18.57 1.78 -9.47
N TYR A 134 -17.32 1.71 -9.03
CA TYR A 134 -16.47 0.54 -9.20
C TYR A 134 -16.13 -0.01 -7.82
N ILE A 135 -15.96 -1.32 -7.71
CA ILE A 135 -15.45 -1.97 -6.50
C ILE A 135 -14.20 -2.76 -6.84
N GLU A 136 -13.22 -2.74 -5.95
CA GLU A 136 -12.06 -3.63 -6.01
C GLU A 136 -11.98 -4.44 -4.72
N CYS A 137 -11.94 -5.76 -4.84
CA CYS A 137 -11.70 -6.65 -3.71
C CYS A 137 -10.29 -7.20 -3.73
N ILE A 138 -9.48 -6.77 -2.76
CA ILE A 138 -8.10 -7.20 -2.59
C ILE A 138 -8.03 -8.21 -1.45
N ALA A 139 -7.85 -9.49 -1.81
CA ALA A 139 -7.69 -10.57 -0.85
C ALA A 139 -6.77 -11.65 -1.43
N LYS A 140 -5.58 -11.83 -0.81
CA LYS A 140 -4.54 -12.75 -1.30
C LYS A 140 -5.08 -14.16 -1.56
N ASN A 141 -5.78 -14.75 -0.58
CA ASN A 141 -6.38 -16.09 -0.73
C ASN A 141 -7.90 -16.07 -0.63
N PHE A 142 -8.52 -14.90 -0.43
CA PHE A 142 -9.97 -14.75 -0.20
C PHE A 142 -10.54 -15.56 0.97
N GLU A 143 -9.67 -16.00 1.88
CA GLU A 143 -10.02 -16.66 3.15
C GLU A 143 -10.27 -15.66 4.29
N THR A 144 -9.84 -14.41 4.11
CA THR A 144 -10.03 -13.35 5.10
C THR A 144 -11.51 -12.97 5.19
N LEU A 145 -12.08 -13.09 6.39
CA LEU A 145 -13.52 -13.05 6.61
C LEU A 145 -14.14 -11.68 6.29
N GLU A 146 -13.50 -10.60 6.74
CA GLU A 146 -13.98 -9.22 6.60
C GLU A 146 -14.14 -8.77 5.14
N PRO A 147 -13.11 -8.89 4.27
CA PRO A 147 -13.27 -8.56 2.86
C PRO A 147 -14.18 -9.55 2.16
N GLY A 148 -14.11 -10.85 2.48
CA GLY A 148 -14.95 -11.87 1.84
C GLY A 148 -16.44 -11.72 2.13
N ALA A 149 -16.82 -11.32 3.35
CA ALA A 149 -18.21 -11.05 3.70
C ALA A 149 -18.71 -9.76 3.05
N THR A 150 -17.89 -8.70 3.10
CA THR A 150 -18.23 -7.39 2.50
C THR A 150 -18.37 -7.48 0.98
N PHE A 151 -17.45 -8.20 0.31
CA PHE A 151 -17.50 -8.40 -1.14
C PHE A 151 -18.76 -9.11 -1.57
N ARG A 152 -19.24 -10.13 -0.84
CA ARG A 152 -20.50 -10.82 -1.18
C ARG A 152 -21.69 -9.85 -1.20
N VAL A 153 -21.79 -8.96 -0.21
CA VAL A 153 -22.87 -7.97 -0.14
C VAL A 153 -22.75 -6.94 -1.26
N LEU A 154 -21.55 -6.37 -1.45
CA LEU A 154 -21.34 -5.35 -2.48
C LEU A 154 -21.46 -5.92 -3.90
N ARG A 155 -20.98 -7.14 -4.16
CA ARG A 155 -21.18 -7.85 -5.43
C ARG A 155 -22.66 -8.00 -5.78
N GLN A 156 -23.50 -8.39 -4.82
CA GLN A 156 -24.95 -8.45 -5.03
C GLN A 156 -25.54 -7.09 -5.39
N GLU A 157 -25.09 -6.02 -4.72
CA GLU A 157 -25.50 -4.65 -5.05
C GLU A 157 -25.03 -4.22 -6.45
N MET A 158 -23.83 -4.60 -6.87
CA MET A 158 -23.32 -4.32 -8.22
C MET A 158 -24.16 -5.04 -9.29
N VAL A 159 -24.52 -6.31 -9.07
CA VAL A 159 -25.43 -7.06 -9.95
C VAL A 159 -26.81 -6.41 -9.99
N ARG A 160 -27.34 -5.96 -8.85
CA ARG A 160 -28.64 -5.25 -8.80
C ARG A 160 -28.60 -3.93 -9.60
N ARG A 161 -27.48 -3.23 -9.59
CA ARG A 161 -27.29 -1.94 -10.29
C ARG A 161 -27.08 -2.07 -11.78
N TYR A 162 -26.19 -2.97 -12.17
CA TYR A 162 -25.63 -3.03 -13.53
C TYR A 162 -26.10 -4.26 -14.32
N GLY A 163 -26.81 -5.20 -13.67
CA GLY A 163 -27.30 -6.43 -14.29
C GLY A 163 -26.16 -7.21 -14.93
N ALA A 164 -26.32 -7.57 -16.21
CA ALA A 164 -25.33 -8.31 -16.97
C ALA A 164 -23.98 -7.57 -17.14
N GLN A 165 -23.96 -6.24 -16.99
CA GLN A 165 -22.74 -5.44 -17.11
C GLN A 165 -21.98 -5.29 -15.78
N ALA A 166 -22.46 -5.89 -14.68
CA ALA A 166 -21.82 -5.75 -13.37
C ALA A 166 -20.36 -6.19 -13.34
N HIS A 167 -20.00 -7.20 -14.14
CA HIS A 167 -18.62 -7.69 -14.24
C HIS A 167 -17.60 -6.61 -14.63
N ARG A 168 -18.02 -5.61 -15.43
CA ARG A 168 -17.16 -4.50 -15.88
C ARG A 168 -16.87 -3.48 -14.77
N HIS A 169 -17.60 -3.55 -13.66
CA HIS A 169 -17.46 -2.64 -12.51
C HIS A 169 -16.86 -3.32 -11.27
N ILE A 170 -16.44 -4.59 -11.41
CA ILE A 170 -15.89 -5.39 -10.33
C ILE A 170 -14.46 -5.78 -10.68
N LEU A 171 -13.54 -5.34 -9.84
CA LEU A 171 -12.14 -5.72 -9.87
C LEU A 171 -11.81 -6.65 -8.70
N ALA A 172 -10.81 -7.48 -8.92
CA ALA A 172 -10.24 -8.34 -7.89
C ALA A 172 -8.72 -8.30 -7.95
N CYS A 173 -8.08 -8.32 -6.77
CA CYS A 173 -6.66 -8.57 -6.66
C CYS A 173 -6.40 -9.74 -5.69
N GLY A 174 -5.79 -10.81 -6.19
CA GLY A 174 -5.62 -12.06 -5.44
C GLY A 174 -4.55 -12.98 -6.01
N THR A 175 -4.38 -14.16 -5.40
CA THR A 175 -3.37 -15.13 -5.85
C THR A 175 -3.85 -15.88 -7.10
N GLU A 176 -2.99 -15.94 -8.12
CA GLU A 176 -3.21 -16.76 -9.31
C GLU A 176 -3.45 -18.23 -8.96
N GLY A 177 -4.43 -18.84 -9.63
CA GLY A 177 -4.82 -20.24 -9.37
C GLY A 177 -5.58 -20.48 -8.06
N SER A 178 -5.96 -19.42 -7.34
CA SER A 178 -6.85 -19.53 -6.17
C SER A 178 -8.32 -19.65 -6.57
N LEU A 179 -9.17 -20.09 -5.63
CA LEU A 179 -10.62 -20.08 -5.80
C LEU A 179 -11.19 -18.69 -6.14
N PHE A 180 -10.52 -17.62 -5.70
CA PHE A 180 -10.92 -16.26 -6.01
C PHE A 180 -10.59 -15.89 -7.46
N ALA A 181 -9.43 -16.30 -7.96
CA ALA A 181 -9.07 -16.14 -9.36
C ALA A 181 -10.02 -16.93 -10.28
N ASP A 182 -10.38 -18.16 -9.87
CA ASP A 182 -11.35 -18.97 -10.61
C ASP A 182 -12.75 -18.34 -10.64
N LEU A 183 -13.21 -17.79 -9.51
CA LEU A 183 -14.46 -17.01 -9.46
C LEU A 183 -14.41 -15.83 -10.42
N CYS A 184 -13.31 -15.06 -10.42
CA CYS A 184 -13.16 -13.91 -11.31
C CYS A 184 -13.18 -14.33 -12.79
N ARG A 185 -12.53 -15.44 -13.14
CA ARG A 185 -12.55 -15.99 -14.50
C ARG A 185 -13.95 -16.42 -14.92
N GLN A 186 -14.69 -17.11 -14.04
CA GLN A 186 -16.05 -17.58 -14.33
C GLN A 186 -17.03 -16.42 -14.52
N GLU A 187 -16.87 -15.35 -13.74
CA GLU A 187 -17.78 -14.20 -13.72
C GLU A 187 -17.35 -13.06 -14.65
N GLY A 188 -16.15 -13.12 -15.21
CA GLY A 188 -15.59 -12.10 -16.11
C GLY A 188 -15.14 -10.82 -15.40
N TYR A 189 -14.68 -10.91 -14.15
CA TYR A 189 -14.14 -9.76 -13.42
C TYR A 189 -12.71 -9.47 -13.86
N ASP A 190 -12.35 -8.18 -13.90
CA ASP A 190 -10.95 -7.78 -14.05
C ASP A 190 -10.15 -8.29 -12.86
N PHE A 191 -9.05 -9.00 -13.15
CA PHE A 191 -8.24 -9.65 -12.13
C PHE A 191 -6.78 -9.18 -12.22
N PHE A 192 -6.24 -8.77 -11.08
CA PHE A 192 -4.84 -8.39 -10.91
C PHE A 192 -4.15 -9.38 -9.97
N SER A 193 -2.99 -9.87 -10.38
CA SER A 193 -2.24 -10.82 -9.55
C SER A 193 -1.65 -10.13 -8.31
N PHE A 194 -1.87 -10.73 -7.14
CA PHE A 194 -1.18 -10.36 -5.92
C PHE A 194 0.26 -10.88 -5.99
N PRO A 195 1.29 -10.02 -5.78
CA PRO A 195 2.68 -10.43 -5.91
C PRO A 195 3.06 -11.50 -4.87
N LYS A 196 3.63 -12.61 -5.33
CA LYS A 196 3.92 -13.77 -4.49
C LYS A 196 4.96 -13.46 -3.42
N GLY A 197 6.08 -12.81 -3.79
CA GLY A 197 7.17 -12.51 -2.87
C GLY A 197 7.07 -11.18 -2.13
N VAL A 198 5.87 -10.58 -2.08
CA VAL A 198 5.61 -9.40 -1.26
C VAL A 198 4.65 -9.75 -0.13
N GLY A 199 5.12 -9.55 1.10
CA GLY A 199 4.28 -9.64 2.30
C GLY A 199 3.23 -8.52 2.33
N GLY A 200 2.04 -8.80 2.87
CA GLY A 200 0.89 -7.87 2.80
C GLY A 200 1.19 -6.45 3.29
N ARG A 201 2.01 -6.27 4.32
CA ARG A 201 2.38 -4.94 4.84
C ARG A 201 3.36 -4.14 3.95
N TYR A 202 3.90 -4.75 2.90
CA TYR A 202 4.87 -4.16 1.96
C TYR A 202 4.28 -3.92 0.55
N THR A 203 2.96 -3.99 0.39
CA THR A 203 2.30 -3.91 -0.93
C THR A 203 2.03 -2.49 -1.44
N ALA A 204 2.59 -1.45 -0.81
CA ALA A 204 2.32 -0.07 -1.20
C ALA A 204 2.76 0.25 -2.64
N LEU A 205 3.88 -0.33 -3.08
CA LEU A 205 4.44 -0.13 -4.42
C LEU A 205 4.10 -1.29 -5.37
N THR A 206 3.04 -2.03 -5.10
CA THR A 206 2.55 -3.08 -6.00
C THR A 206 1.18 -2.69 -6.53
N THR A 207 0.61 -3.48 -7.44
CA THR A 207 -0.75 -3.27 -7.96
C THR A 207 -1.79 -3.07 -6.85
N VAL A 208 -1.62 -3.73 -5.70
CA VAL A 208 -2.48 -3.59 -4.51
C VAL A 208 -2.57 -2.16 -4.00
N GLY A 209 -1.44 -1.44 -3.98
CA GLY A 209 -1.38 -0.05 -3.54
C GLY A 209 -1.60 0.93 -4.68
N LEU A 210 -0.91 0.69 -5.81
CA LEU A 210 -0.78 1.63 -6.91
C LEU A 210 -2.09 1.82 -7.70
N LEU A 211 -2.92 0.78 -7.87
CA LEU A 211 -4.18 0.93 -8.59
C LEU A 211 -5.17 1.85 -7.85
N PRO A 212 -5.49 1.63 -6.56
CA PRO A 212 -6.33 2.57 -5.82
C PRO A 212 -5.75 3.99 -5.75
N MET A 213 -4.41 4.13 -5.64
CA MET A 213 -3.74 5.42 -5.66
C MET A 213 -3.94 6.15 -7.00
N ALA A 214 -3.75 5.45 -8.12
CA ALA A 214 -3.95 6.00 -9.46
C ALA A 214 -5.42 6.38 -9.70
N VAL A 215 -6.37 5.56 -9.24
CA VAL A 215 -7.80 5.88 -9.29
C VAL A 215 -8.11 7.16 -8.50
N ALA A 216 -7.43 7.39 -7.36
CA ALA A 216 -7.55 8.60 -6.57
C ALA A 216 -6.85 9.84 -7.18
N GLY A 217 -6.27 9.73 -8.38
CA GLY A 217 -5.61 10.82 -9.07
C GLY A 217 -4.16 11.07 -8.65
N ILE A 218 -3.53 10.12 -7.94
CA ILE A 218 -2.12 10.20 -7.58
C ILE A 218 -1.26 9.90 -8.80
N ASP A 219 -0.23 10.73 -9.02
CA ASP A 219 0.81 10.47 -10.01
C ASP A 219 1.71 9.32 -9.54
N ILE A 220 1.34 8.10 -9.93
CA ILE A 220 2.09 6.89 -9.57
C ILE A 220 3.44 6.78 -10.30
N ASP A 221 3.62 7.44 -11.45
CA ASP A 221 4.92 7.47 -12.14
C ASP A 221 5.93 8.28 -11.31
N ALA A 222 5.51 9.44 -10.78
CA ALA A 222 6.33 10.23 -9.86
C ALA A 222 6.60 9.50 -8.54
N LEU A 223 5.60 8.82 -7.98
CA LEU A 223 5.74 8.03 -6.75
C LEU A 223 6.78 6.91 -6.93
N VAL A 224 6.66 6.13 -8.01
CA VAL A 224 7.58 5.01 -8.28
C VAL A 224 8.96 5.52 -8.67
N CYS A 225 9.07 6.64 -9.39
CA CYS A 225 10.36 7.29 -9.64
C CYS A 225 11.06 7.69 -8.33
N GLY A 226 10.33 8.27 -7.37
CA GLY A 226 10.84 8.57 -6.03
C GLY A 226 11.31 7.30 -5.29
N ALA A 227 10.53 6.23 -5.36
CA ALA A 227 10.90 4.94 -4.76
C ALA A 227 12.18 4.35 -5.38
N ARG A 228 12.32 4.37 -6.72
CA ARG A 228 13.54 3.93 -7.42
C ARG A 228 14.77 4.70 -6.95
N ARG A 229 14.66 6.03 -6.84
CA ARG A 229 15.77 6.87 -6.34
C ARG A 229 16.15 6.51 -4.91
N MET A 230 15.17 6.28 -4.04
CA MET A 230 15.41 5.87 -2.66
C MET A 230 16.06 4.47 -2.60
N GLN A 231 15.58 3.51 -3.38
CA GLN A 231 16.20 2.18 -3.48
C GLN A 231 17.68 2.30 -3.90
N GLN A 232 17.97 3.01 -5.00
CA GLN A 232 19.33 3.22 -5.49
C GLN A 232 20.24 3.85 -4.42
N HIS A 233 19.73 4.86 -3.72
CA HIS A 233 20.44 5.53 -2.64
C HIS A 233 20.77 4.57 -1.49
N LEU A 234 19.76 3.85 -0.96
CA LEU A 234 19.95 2.91 0.14
C LEU A 234 20.87 1.73 -0.22
N PHE A 235 20.88 1.30 -1.48
CA PHE A 235 21.76 0.22 -1.94
C PHE A 235 23.20 0.68 -2.16
N ALA A 236 23.43 1.96 -2.47
CA ALA A 236 24.77 2.50 -2.72
C ALA A 236 25.47 3.04 -1.46
N GLU A 237 24.72 3.46 -0.45
CA GLU A 237 25.28 4.13 0.72
C GLU A 237 25.90 3.20 1.77
N ASN A 238 26.93 3.71 2.44
CA ASN A 238 27.49 3.06 3.62
C ASN A 238 26.57 3.26 4.85
N GLY A 239 26.81 2.50 5.93
CA GLY A 239 25.95 2.53 7.12
C GLY A 239 25.82 3.90 7.82
N LYS A 240 26.77 4.83 7.66
CA LYS A 240 26.68 6.17 8.27
C LYS A 240 25.79 7.13 7.48
N GLU A 241 25.66 6.93 6.17
CA GLU A 241 24.81 7.76 5.32
C GLU A 241 23.42 7.12 5.12
N ASN A 242 23.33 5.79 5.15
CA ASN A 242 22.09 5.06 4.91
C ASN A 242 21.01 5.36 5.96
N ALA A 243 20.03 6.19 5.59
CA ALA A 243 18.98 6.67 6.49
C ALA A 243 18.11 5.55 7.08
N ALA A 244 17.77 4.53 6.28
CA ALA A 244 16.95 3.40 6.75
C ALA A 244 17.69 2.56 7.80
N TYR A 245 18.98 2.30 7.56
CA TYR A 245 19.85 1.58 8.48
C TYR A 245 20.06 2.35 9.78
N ARG A 246 20.37 3.64 9.70
CA ARG A 246 20.50 4.52 10.87
C ARG A 246 19.24 4.51 11.72
N TYR A 247 18.08 4.62 11.09
CA TYR A 247 16.79 4.53 11.79
C TYR A 247 16.59 3.19 12.48
N ALA A 248 16.93 2.08 11.81
CA ALA A 248 16.85 0.75 12.40
C ALA A 248 17.78 0.61 13.63
N CYS A 249 19.03 1.06 13.54
CA CYS A 249 19.98 1.10 14.66
C CYS A 249 19.44 1.96 15.81
N PHE A 250 18.93 3.15 15.50
CA PHE A 250 18.47 4.10 16.51
C PHE A 250 17.31 3.53 17.32
N ARG A 251 16.33 2.92 16.64
CA ARG A 251 15.21 2.25 17.29
C ARG A 251 15.63 1.07 18.16
N ASN A 252 16.63 0.31 17.72
CA ASN A 252 17.16 -0.80 18.51
C ASN A 252 17.95 -0.32 19.73
N LEU A 253 18.67 0.80 19.62
CA LEU A 253 19.33 1.42 20.77
C LEU A 253 18.29 1.85 21.82
N CYS A 254 17.26 2.57 21.40
CA CYS A 254 16.18 3.02 22.28
C CYS A 254 15.37 1.87 22.92
N TYR A 255 15.42 0.66 22.35
CA TYR A 255 14.76 -0.52 22.93
C TYR A 255 15.62 -1.22 23.99
N LYS A 256 16.95 -1.06 23.91
CA LYS A 256 17.91 -1.66 24.85
C LYS A 256 18.15 -0.77 26.08
N GLU A 257 17.92 0.53 25.94
CA GLU A 257 17.88 1.51 27.04
C GLU A 257 16.55 1.43 27.81
#